data_AF-A0A954NN17-F1
#
_entry.id   AF-A0A954NN17-F1
#
_cell.length_a   1.000
_cell.length_b   1.000
_cell.length_c   1.000
_cell.angle_alpha   90.00
_cell.angle_beta   90.00
_cell.angle_gamma   90.00
#
_symmetry.space_group_name_H-M   'P 1'
#
loop_
_entity.id
_entity.type
_entity.pdbx_description
1 polymer ?
#
loop_
_entity_poly.entity_id
_entity_poly.type
_entity_poly.pdbx_seq_one_letter_code
_entity_poly.pdbx_strand_id
1 'polypeptide(L)'
;TIRSKFKSHLLAFAVGLREIPRERRRARDRMTRLVAFLDAISAAAAAGMKDIDRLTLAKRQLERKAAGRRTTSSLPVAVDLLMSRPIVSAHMVAKAARITPRGALNLVGELGVREMTGRGRYRAWGIL
;
A
#
# COMPACT_ATOMS: atom_id res chain seq x y z
N THR A 1 -17.32 5.08 -24.54
CA THR A 1 -17.27 3.84 -23.72
C THR A 1 -16.94 4.19 -22.30
N ILE A 2 -17.93 4.07 -21.40
CA ILE A 2 -17.87 4.55 -20.02
C ILE A 2 -16.82 3.74 -19.24
N ARG A 3 -15.66 4.37 -18.97
CA ARG A 3 -14.66 3.86 -18.04
C ARG A 3 -15.20 4.03 -16.61
N SER A 4 -16.08 3.12 -16.22
CA SER A 4 -16.62 3.06 -14.85
C SER A 4 -15.45 2.92 -13.87
N LYS A 5 -15.31 3.89 -12.97
CA LYS A 5 -14.48 3.81 -11.77
C LYS A 5 -15.09 2.74 -10.86
N PHE A 6 -14.72 1.49 -11.03
CA PHE A 6 -15.18 0.43 -10.13
C PHE A 6 -14.55 0.63 -8.74
N LYS A 7 -15.43 0.72 -7.73
CA LYS A 7 -15.12 0.69 -6.29
C LYS A 7 -14.25 -0.55 -6.00
N SER A 8 -13.00 -0.30 -5.64
CA SER A 8 -11.99 -1.06 -4.86
C SER A 8 -11.98 -2.61 -4.84
N HIS A 9 -13.13 -3.29 -4.82
CA HIS A 9 -13.25 -4.74 -4.63
C HIS A 9 -12.84 -5.57 -5.85
N LEU A 10 -12.97 -5.03 -7.07
CA LEU A 10 -12.53 -5.73 -8.28
C LEU A 10 -11.01 -5.93 -8.33
N LEU A 11 -10.23 -5.01 -7.74
CA LEU A 11 -8.78 -5.17 -7.60
C LEU A 11 -8.43 -6.27 -6.60
N ALA A 12 -9.11 -6.31 -5.45
CA ALA A 12 -8.91 -7.35 -4.45
C ALA A 12 -9.26 -8.75 -4.99
N PHE A 13 -10.39 -8.88 -5.68
CA PHE A 13 -10.78 -10.15 -6.31
C PHE A 13 -9.83 -10.57 -7.44
N ALA A 14 -9.30 -9.61 -8.22
CA ALA A 14 -8.33 -9.88 -9.26
C ALA A 14 -7.02 -10.49 -8.73
N VAL A 15 -6.61 -10.16 -7.49
CA VAL A 15 -5.47 -10.82 -6.82
C VAL A 15 -5.74 -12.31 -6.66
N GLY A 16 -6.89 -12.68 -6.09
CA GLY A 16 -7.25 -14.09 -5.95
C GLY A 16 -7.42 -14.82 -7.28
N LEU A 17 -7.98 -14.16 -8.31
CA LEU A 17 -8.13 -14.74 -9.65
C LEU A 17 -6.79 -15.04 -10.36
N ARG A 18 -5.69 -14.38 -9.99
CA ARG A 18 -4.36 -14.66 -10.55
C ARG A 18 -3.83 -16.02 -10.09
N GLU A 19 -4.22 -16.45 -8.89
CA GLU A 19 -3.84 -17.76 -8.33
C GLU A 19 -4.64 -18.92 -8.94
N ILE A 20 -5.75 -18.63 -9.64
CA ILE A 20 -6.61 -19.66 -10.23
C ILE A 20 -6.26 -19.91 -11.71
N PRO A 21 -6.01 -21.17 -12.12
CA PRO A 21 -5.78 -21.53 -13.52
C PRO A 21 -6.86 -20.99 -14.46
N ARG A 22 -6.44 -20.54 -15.64
CA ARG A 22 -7.36 -19.92 -16.63
C ARG A 22 -8.42 -20.91 -17.10
N GLU A 23 -8.04 -22.19 -17.20
CA GLU A 23 -8.87 -23.29 -17.67
C GLU A 23 -10.05 -23.50 -16.72
N ARG A 24 -9.81 -23.46 -15.40
CA ARG A 24 -10.87 -23.55 -14.38
C ARG A 24 -11.79 -22.34 -14.40
N ARG A 25 -11.22 -21.13 -14.54
CA ARG A 25 -11.99 -19.88 -14.64
C ARG A 25 -12.87 -19.80 -15.88
N ARG A 26 -12.49 -20.47 -16.97
CA ARG A 26 -13.20 -20.49 -18.25
C ARG A 26 -13.78 -21.86 -18.62
N ALA A 27 -13.89 -22.77 -17.65
CA ALA A 27 -14.43 -24.10 -17.88
C ALA A 27 -15.83 -24.00 -18.50
N ARG A 28 -16.18 -24.91 -19.43
CA ARG A 28 -17.52 -24.93 -20.03
C ARG A 28 -18.58 -25.28 -18.98
N ASP A 29 -18.23 -26.19 -18.07
CA ASP A 29 -19.05 -26.55 -16.93
C ASP A 29 -19.21 -25.38 -15.94
N ARG A 30 -20.46 -25.12 -15.53
CA ARG A 30 -20.81 -24.00 -14.65
C ARG A 30 -20.32 -24.24 -13.24
N MET A 31 -20.43 -25.46 -12.71
CA MET A 31 -20.04 -25.76 -11.33
C MET A 31 -18.54 -25.57 -11.13
N THR A 32 -17.74 -26.03 -12.08
CA THR A 32 -16.28 -25.84 -12.11
C THR A 32 -15.91 -24.36 -12.06
N ARG A 33 -16.60 -23.51 -12.84
CA ARG A 33 -16.38 -22.05 -12.79
C ARG A 33 -16.77 -21.44 -11.46
N LEU A 34 -17.89 -21.86 -10.86
CA LEU A 34 -18.35 -21.34 -9.57
C LEU A 34 -17.37 -21.68 -8.45
N VAL A 35 -16.91 -22.94 -8.40
CA VAL A 35 -15.87 -23.37 -7.45
C VAL A 35 -14.59 -22.55 -7.65
N ALA A 36 -14.17 -22.34 -8.91
CA ALA A 36 -12.99 -21.54 -9.22
C ALA A 36 -13.11 -20.08 -8.72
N PHE A 37 -14.30 -19.49 -8.73
CA PHE A 37 -14.52 -18.15 -8.18
C PHE A 37 -14.55 -18.13 -6.65
N LEU A 38 -15.12 -19.14 -6.00
CA LEU A 38 -15.06 -19.27 -4.55
C LEU A 38 -13.62 -19.45 -4.07
N ASP A 39 -12.83 -20.29 -4.74
CA ASP A 39 -11.40 -20.44 -4.48
C ASP A 39 -10.65 -19.11 -4.64
N ALA A 40 -10.97 -18.33 -5.68
CA ALA A 40 -10.40 -17.00 -5.87
C ALA A 40 -10.78 -16.03 -4.74
N ILE A 41 -12.01 -16.06 -4.23
CA ILE A 41 -12.42 -15.23 -3.07
C ILE A 41 -11.60 -15.61 -1.85
N SER A 42 -11.45 -16.90 -1.57
CA SER A 42 -10.63 -17.41 -0.45
C SER A 42 -9.16 -16.99 -0.59
N ALA A 43 -8.58 -17.12 -1.79
CA ALA A 43 -7.21 -16.69 -2.06
C ALA A 43 -7.03 -15.18 -1.89
N ALA A 44 -7.98 -14.37 -2.37
CA ALA A 44 -7.96 -12.92 -2.19
C ALA A 44 -8.04 -12.53 -0.70
N ALA A 45 -8.90 -13.20 0.08
CA ALA A 45 -9.02 -12.96 1.52
C ALA A 45 -7.71 -13.30 2.25
N ALA A 46 -7.09 -14.44 1.94
CA ALA A 46 -5.81 -14.85 2.51
C ALA A 46 -4.67 -13.86 2.18
N ALA A 47 -4.61 -13.37 0.93
CA ALA A 47 -3.65 -12.34 0.53
C ALA A 47 -3.90 -11.02 1.28
N GLY A 48 -5.16 -10.59 1.37
CA GLY A 48 -5.54 -9.37 2.08
C GLY A 48 -5.19 -9.41 3.58
N MET A 49 -5.37 -10.55 4.25
CA MET A 49 -4.96 -10.71 5.65
C MET A 49 -3.45 -10.52 5.82
N LYS A 50 -2.64 -11.14 4.95
CA LYS A 50 -1.17 -10.98 4.98
C LYS A 50 -0.75 -9.52 4.76
N ASP A 51 -1.43 -8.80 3.86
CA ASP A 51 -1.14 -7.39 3.62
C ASP A 51 -1.54 -6.52 4.83
N ILE A 52 -2.68 -6.80 5.48
CA ILE A 52 -3.08 -6.13 6.73
C ILE A 52 -2.06 -6.36 7.84
N ASP A 53 -1.59 -7.59 8.01
CA ASP A 53 -0.57 -7.93 9.02
C ASP A 53 0.74 -7.18 8.76
N ARG A 54 1.19 -7.17 7.50
CA ARG A 54 2.40 -6.45 7.07
C ARG A 54 2.28 -4.95 7.35
N LEU A 55 1.17 -4.34 6.95
CA LEU A 55 0.92 -2.91 7.17
C LEU A 55 0.79 -2.57 8.66
N THR A 56 0.18 -3.45 9.45
CA THR A 56 0.06 -3.28 10.91
C THR A 56 1.43 -3.31 11.58
N LEU A 57 2.30 -4.25 11.19
CA LEU A 57 3.68 -4.31 11.68
C LEU A 57 4.48 -3.07 11.28
N ALA A 58 4.37 -2.65 10.04
CA ALA A 58 5.05 -1.44 9.55
C ALA A 58 4.59 -0.19 10.31
N LYS A 59 3.29 -0.01 10.53
CA LYS A 59 2.73 1.09 11.32
C LYS A 59 3.36 1.14 12.72
N ARG A 60 3.37 0.01 13.43
CA ARG A 60 3.99 -0.10 14.76
C ARG A 60 5.49 0.22 14.75
N GLN A 61 6.21 -0.13 13.69
CA GLN A 61 7.63 0.23 13.55
C GLN A 61 7.81 1.74 13.36
N LEU A 62 7.01 2.37 12.50
CA LEU A 62 7.04 3.81 12.26
C LEU A 62 6.68 4.60 13.52
N GLU A 63 5.62 4.20 14.23
CA GLU A 63 5.19 4.81 15.50
C GLU A 63 6.27 4.71 16.58
N ARG A 64 6.97 3.57 16.68
CA ARG A 64 8.09 3.42 17.63
C ARG A 64 9.27 4.35 17.30
N LYS A 65 9.60 4.52 16.02
CA LYS A 65 10.64 5.48 15.59
C LYS A 65 10.21 6.93 15.89
N ALA A 66 8.91 7.20 15.89
CA ALA A 66 8.34 8.50 16.22
C ALA A 66 8.33 8.81 17.74
N ALA A 67 8.07 7.81 18.58
CA ALA A 67 7.79 7.99 20.01
C ALA A 67 8.95 8.54 20.87
N GLY A 68 10.20 8.47 20.39
CA GLY A 68 11.40 8.92 21.13
C GLY A 68 11.99 10.24 20.65
N ARG A 69 11.33 10.97 19.74
CA ARG A 69 11.90 12.15 19.08
C ARG A 69 10.99 13.37 19.25
N ARG A 70 11.60 14.56 19.31
CA ARG A 70 10.95 15.83 19.66
C ARG A 70 9.59 15.97 18.98
N THR A 71 8.58 16.31 19.80
CA THR A 71 7.15 16.46 19.52
C THR A 71 6.83 17.63 18.58
N THR A 72 7.63 17.86 17.54
CA THR A 72 7.36 18.86 16.51
C THR A 72 6.48 18.20 15.46
N SER A 73 5.16 18.25 15.69
CA SER A 73 3.95 18.02 14.84
C SER A 73 4.04 17.38 13.44
N SER A 74 5.15 17.50 12.72
CA SER A 74 5.44 17.01 11.39
C SER A 74 5.65 15.48 11.26
N LEU A 75 6.18 14.82 12.28
CA LEU A 75 6.57 13.40 12.19
C LEU A 75 5.37 12.44 12.20
N PRO A 76 4.35 12.61 13.08
CA PRO A 76 3.09 11.86 12.99
C PRO A 76 2.38 12.06 11.63
N VAL A 77 2.39 13.29 11.11
CA VAL A 77 1.79 13.60 9.79
C VAL A 77 2.47 12.84 8.65
N ALA A 78 3.79 12.67 8.71
CA ALA A 78 4.51 11.87 7.72
C ALA A 78 4.14 10.38 7.80
N VAL A 79 3.96 9.84 9.02
CA VAL A 79 3.51 8.45 9.24
C VAL A 79 2.11 8.25 8.69
N ASP A 80 1.16 9.13 9.01
CA ASP A 80 -0.21 9.05 8.49
C ASP A 80 -0.27 9.14 6.96
N LEU A 81 0.57 10.00 6.37
CA LEU A 81 0.66 10.12 4.92
C LEU A 81 1.20 8.85 4.26
N LEU A 82 2.21 8.20 4.87
CA LEU A 82 2.78 6.93 4.43
C LEU A 82 1.78 5.77 4.57
N MET A 83 0.97 5.76 5.63
CA MET A 83 -0.05 4.74 5.85
C MET A 83 -1.27 4.89 4.92
N SER A 84 -1.59 6.12 4.52
CA SER A 84 -2.74 6.41 3.65
C SER A 84 -2.44 6.23 2.16
N ARG A 85 -1.17 6.21 1.75
CA ARG A 85 -0.77 6.18 0.34
C ARG A 85 0.41 5.23 0.13
N PRO A 86 0.32 4.31 -0.85
CA PRO A 86 1.38 3.33 -1.10
C PRO A 86 2.70 3.97 -1.54
N ILE A 87 2.64 5.16 -2.15
CA ILE A 87 3.80 5.92 -2.62
C ILE A 87 3.62 7.39 -2.24
N VAL A 88 4.65 7.96 -1.61
CA VAL A 88 4.73 9.37 -1.22
C VAL A 88 6.03 10.00 -1.71
N SER A 89 5.97 11.25 -2.14
CA SER A 89 7.16 12.03 -2.48
C SER A 89 7.52 13.01 -1.37
N ALA A 90 8.75 13.54 -1.40
CA ALA A 90 9.21 14.52 -0.43
C ALA A 90 8.36 15.80 -0.47
N HIS A 91 7.89 16.19 -1.67
CA HIS A 91 7.00 17.34 -1.82
C HIS A 91 5.63 17.10 -1.17
N MET A 92 5.10 15.88 -1.25
CA MET A 92 3.84 15.53 -0.56
C MET A 92 3.99 15.59 0.95
N VAL A 93 5.09 15.08 1.49
CA VAL A 93 5.40 15.16 2.93
C VAL A 93 5.58 16.61 3.36
N ALA A 94 6.36 17.40 2.61
CA ALA A 94 6.58 18.82 2.87
C ALA A 94 5.26 19.61 2.93
N LYS A 95 4.37 19.36 1.96
CA LYS A 95 3.05 19.99 1.90
C LYS A 95 2.17 19.57 3.07
N ALA A 96 2.11 18.28 3.40
CA ALA A 96 1.27 17.78 4.49
C ALA A 96 1.74 18.28 5.86
N ALA A 97 3.05 18.24 6.11
CA ALA A 97 3.65 18.66 7.37
C ALA A 97 3.93 20.17 7.47
N ARG A 98 3.71 20.94 6.39
CA ARG A 98 4.02 22.38 6.28
C ARG A 98 5.48 22.71 6.63
N ILE A 99 6.40 21.94 6.08
CA ILE A 99 7.85 22.09 6.26
C ILE A 99 8.56 22.28 4.92
N THR A 100 9.84 22.62 4.97
CA THR A 100 10.66 22.72 3.76
C THR A 100 10.86 21.34 3.09
N PRO A 101 11.09 21.26 1.77
CA PRO A 101 11.41 20.00 1.09
C PRO A 101 12.62 19.29 1.68
N ARG A 102 13.63 20.03 2.16
CA ARG A 102 14.81 19.47 2.83
C ARG A 102 14.44 18.85 4.18
N GLY A 103 13.57 19.51 4.96
CA GLY A 103 13.02 18.95 6.20
C GLY A 103 12.23 17.66 5.95
N ALA A 104 11.43 17.61 4.89
CA ALA A 104 10.71 16.41 4.50
C ALA A 104 11.64 15.25 4.12
N LEU A 105 12.74 15.52 3.41
CA LEU A 105 13.75 14.50 3.10
C LEU A 105 14.42 13.93 4.36
N ASN A 106 14.71 14.80 5.34
CA ASN A 106 15.28 14.37 6.62
C ASN A 106 14.30 13.48 7.38
N LEU A 107 13.02 13.88 7.51
CA LEU A 107 11.98 13.07 8.15
C LEU A 107 11.82 11.69 7.50
N VAL A 108 11.80 11.65 6.18
CA VAL A 108 11.68 10.39 5.43
C VAL A 108 12.90 9.49 5.67
N GLY A 109 14.10 10.06 5.72
CA GLY A 109 15.33 9.35 6.08
C GLY A 109 15.30 8.81 7.51
N GLU A 110 14.79 9.60 8.46
CA GLU A 110 14.64 9.21 9.86
C GLU A 110 13.65 8.05 10.06
N LEU A 111 12.54 8.06 9.31
CA LEU A 111 11.58 6.95 9.31
C LEU A 111 12.16 5.68 8.68
N GLY A 112 13.23 5.79 7.89
CA GLY A 112 13.92 4.67 7.26
C GLY A 112 13.04 3.93 6.24
N VAL A 113 12.13 4.66 5.58
CA VAL A 113 11.27 4.09 4.54
C VAL A 113 12.04 3.87 3.26
N ARG A 114 11.66 2.82 2.52
CA ARG A 114 12.39 2.40 1.32
C ARG A 114 12.06 3.30 0.14
N GLU A 115 13.09 3.74 -0.57
CA GLU A 115 12.92 4.42 -1.85
C GLU A 115 12.49 3.43 -2.94
N MET A 116 11.43 3.77 -3.67
CA MET A 116 10.79 2.93 -4.68
C MET A 116 11.25 3.25 -6.11
N THR A 117 11.65 4.49 -6.38
CA THR A 117 11.80 4.98 -7.76
C THR A 117 13.19 4.84 -8.35
N GLY A 118 14.25 4.68 -7.53
CA GLY A 118 15.62 4.39 -7.97
C GLY A 118 16.23 5.37 -8.98
N ARG A 119 15.60 6.53 -9.22
CA ARG A 119 15.87 7.44 -10.35
C ARG A 119 16.10 8.87 -9.84
N GLY A 120 17.31 9.11 -9.34
CA GLY A 120 17.90 10.44 -9.18
C GLY A 120 16.99 11.50 -8.54
N ARG A 121 16.53 12.47 -9.34
CA ARG A 121 15.89 13.72 -8.88
C ARG A 121 14.42 13.52 -8.41
N TYR A 122 13.74 12.46 -8.86
CA TYR A 122 12.34 12.17 -8.50
C TYR A 122 12.25 10.93 -7.61
N ARG A 123 12.49 11.15 -6.32
CA ARG A 123 12.45 10.12 -5.28
C ARG A 123 11.04 10.01 -4.70
N ALA A 124 10.56 8.78 -4.58
CA ALA A 124 9.35 8.47 -3.85
C ALA A 124 9.58 7.24 -2.96
N TRP A 125 8.88 7.21 -1.84
CA TRP A 125 9.04 6.23 -0.79
C TRP A 125 7.72 5.53 -0.51
N GLY A 126 7.81 4.31 -0.01
CA GLY A 126 6.66 3.51 0.36
C GLY A 126 6.97 2.58 1.51
N ILE A 127 5.90 2.06 2.12
CA ILE A 127 5.96 0.97 3.09
C ILE A 127 5.87 -0.33 2.28
N LEU A 128 6.96 -1.09 2.22
CA LEU A 128 6.96 -2.47 1.75
C LEU A 128 7.21 -3.38 2.94
#